data_AF-A0A947KEM0-F1
#
_entry.id   AF-A0A947KEM0-F1
#
_cell.length_a   1.000
_cell.length_b   1.000
_cell.length_c   1.000
_cell.angle_alpha   90.00
_cell.angle_beta   90.00
_cell.angle_gamma   90.00
#
_symmetry.space_group_name_H-M   'P 1'
#
loop_
_entity.id
_entity.type
_entity.pdbx_description
1 polymer ?
#
loop_
_entity_poly.entity_id
_entity_poly.type
_entity_poly.pdbx_seq_one_letter_code
_entity_poly.pdbx_strand_id
1 'polypeptide(L)' 'MAINNARTVVFMVSGDSKAEILNQVLNQSGDPFLCPSQLIKPESGQLIFLIDKNAARAIS' A
#
# COMPACT_ATOMS: atom_id res chain seq x y z
N MET A 1 -15.43 -4.19 -2.39
CA MET A 1 -15.48 -5.32 -3.37
C MET A 1 -15.01 -4.88 -4.75
N ALA A 2 -15.50 -3.77 -5.33
CA ALA A 2 -15.09 -3.32 -6.67
C ALA A 2 -13.57 -3.26 -6.92
N ILE A 3 -12.79 -2.71 -5.98
CA ILE A 3 -11.32 -2.61 -6.13
C ILE A 3 -10.65 -4.00 -6.08
N ASN A 4 -11.09 -4.89 -5.18
CA ASN A 4 -10.52 -6.24 -5.04
C ASN A 4 -10.91 -7.19 -6.18
N ASN A 5 -11.88 -6.81 -7.01
CA ASN A 5 -12.25 -7.55 -8.22
C ASN A 5 -11.36 -7.18 -9.43
N ALA A 6 -10.48 -6.20 -9.31
CA ALA A 6 -9.60 -5.80 -10.40
C ALA A 6 -8.52 -6.85 -10.67
N ARG A 7 -8.17 -7.04 -11.95
CA ARG A 7 -7.04 -7.90 -12.36
C ARG A 7 -5.70 -7.37 -11.86
N THR A 8 -5.56 -6.05 -11.74
CA THR A 8 -4.35 -5.40 -11.23
C THR A 8 -4.73 -4.13 -10.49
N VAL A 9 -4.18 -3.95 -9.29
CA VAL A 9 -4.23 -2.70 -8.54
C VAL A 9 -2.81 -2.21 -8.36
N VAL A 10 -2.57 -0.94 -8.69
CA VAL A 10 -1.26 -0.31 -8.54
C VAL A 10 -1.36 0.88 -7.60
N PHE A 11 -0.60 0.86 -6.52
CA PHE A 11 -0.38 2.03 -5.68
C PHE A 11 0.92 2.72 -6.09
N MET A 12 0.85 3.99 -6.45
CA MET A 12 2.02 4.85 -6.64
C MET A 12 2.20 5.71 -5.39
N VAL A 13 3.34 5.56 -4.72
CA VAL A 13 3.63 6.26 -3.46
C VAL A 13 4.93 7.04 -3.61
N SER A 14 4.85 8.36 -3.43
CA SER A 14 5.97 9.28 -3.59
C SER A 14 6.00 10.29 -2.47
N GLY A 15 7.21 10.72 -2.12
CA GLY A 15 7.45 11.72 -1.10
C GLY A 15 7.62 11.14 0.30
N ASP A 16 8.42 11.84 1.09
CA ASP A 16 8.92 11.40 2.38
C ASP A 16 7.83 11.42 3.48
N SER A 17 6.82 12.28 3.33
CA SER A 17 5.64 12.35 4.19
C SER A 17 4.84 11.04 4.24
N LYS A 18 5.06 10.12 3.30
CA LYS A 18 4.38 8.82 3.22
C LYS A 18 5.20 7.66 3.80
N ALA A 19 6.44 7.88 4.22
CA ALA A 19 7.35 6.81 4.59
C ALA A 19 6.86 5.98 5.79
N GLU A 20 6.49 6.64 6.89
CA GLU A 20 6.04 5.95 8.11
C GLU A 20 4.76 5.15 7.88
N ILE A 21 3.77 5.77 7.22
CA ILE A 21 2.49 5.11 6.95
C ILE A 21 2.65 3.98 5.93
N LEU A 22 3.58 4.10 4.97
CA LEU A 22 3.88 3.04 4.01
C LEU A 22 4.51 1.83 4.72
N ASN A 23 5.43 2.06 5.66
CA ASN A 23 6.01 0.98 6.46
C ASN A 23 4.93 0.23 7.26
N GLN A 24 3.94 0.94 7.81
CA GLN A 24 2.80 0.31 8.50
C GLN A 24 1.91 -0.49 7.53
N VAL A 25 1.60 0.05 6.35
CA VAL A 25 0.81 -0.63 5.32
C VAL A 25 1.47 -1.94 4.88
N LEU A 26 2.77 -1.91 4.58
CA LEU A 26 3.50 -3.09 4.09
C LEU A 26 3.67 -4.17 5.17
N ASN A 27 3.85 -3.77 6.43
CA ASN A 27 3.96 -4.70 7.56
C ASN A 27 2.60 -5.13 8.15
N GLN A 28 1.48 -4.67 7.58
CA GLN A 28 0.12 -4.90 8.10
C GLN A 28 -0.03 -4.55 9.59
N SER A 29 0.66 -3.50 10.03
CA SER A 29 0.58 -2.99 11.40
C SER A 29 -0.35 -1.77 11.49
N GLY A 30 -0.86 -1.49 12.69
CA GLY A 30 -1.83 -0.40 12.91
C GLY A 30 -3.27 -0.79 12.61
N ASP A 31 -4.15 0.21 12.58
CA ASP A 31 -5.59 0.03 12.34
C ASP A 31 -5.91 0.05 10.82
N PRO A 32 -6.43 -1.04 10.24
CA PRO A 32 -6.81 -1.10 8.83
C PRO A 32 -7.91 -0.11 8.44
N PHE A 33 -8.71 0.39 9.39
CA PHE A 33 -9.70 1.43 9.12
C PHE A 33 -9.07 2.81 8.97
N LEU A 34 -7.88 3.04 9.53
CA LEU A 34 -7.07 4.23 9.30
C LEU A 34 -6.16 4.09 8.07
N CYS A 35 -5.85 2.86 7.68
CA CYS A 35 -5.06 2.50 6.50
C CYS A 35 -5.87 1.64 5.52
N PRO A 36 -6.88 2.18 4.81
CA PRO A 36 -7.76 1.39 3.94
C PRO A 36 -7.02 0.67 2.81
N SER A 37 -5.82 1.11 2.44
CA SER A 37 -4.94 0.40 1.51
C SER A 37 -4.55 -1.02 1.99
N GLN A 38 -4.53 -1.29 3.31
CA GLN A 38 -4.32 -2.64 3.86
C GLN A 38 -5.48 -3.61 3.57
N LEU A 39 -6.67 -3.08 3.31
CA LEU A 39 -7.86 -3.87 2.95
C LEU A 39 -7.90 -4.23 1.46
N ILE A 40 -7.00 -3.66 0.66
CA ILE A 40 -6.93 -3.93 -0.78
C ILE A 40 -6.13 -5.21 -1.02
N LYS A 41 -6.85 -6.26 -1.41
CA LYS A 41 -6.33 -7.60 -1.69
C LYS A 41 -7.08 -8.14 -2.91
N PRO A 42 -6.56 -7.92 -4.14
CA PRO A 42 -7.18 -8.44 -5.35
C PRO A 42 -7.30 -9.97 -5.29
N GLU A 43 -8.53 -10.50 -5.39
CA GLU A 43 -8.80 -11.93 -5.13
C GLU A 43 -8.20 -12.86 -6.20
N SER A 44 -8.17 -12.40 -7.44
CA SER A 44 -7.61 -13.13 -8.60
C SER A 44 -6.66 -12.26 -9.43
N GLY A 45 -6.13 -11.21 -8.80
CA GLY A 45 -5.33 -10.18 -9.45
C GLY A 45 -3.96 -9.98 -8.80
N GLN A 46 -3.26 -8.96 -9.25
CA GLN A 46 -1.98 -8.53 -8.68
C GLN A 46 -2.13 -7.21 -7.94
N LEU A 47 -1.43 -7.10 -6.82
CA LEU A 47 -1.23 -5.84 -6.12
C LEU A 47 0.22 -5.41 -6.28
N ILE A 48 0.44 -4.22 -6.85
CA ILE A 48 1.77 -3.67 -7.13
C ILE A 48 1.93 -2.35 -6.39
N PHE A 49 3.08 -2.15 -5.74
CA PHE A 49 3.50 -0.88 -5.19
C PHE A 49 4.67 -0.32 -5.99
N LEU A 50 4.51 0.89 -6.52
CA LEU A 50 5.57 1.67 -7.13
C LEU A 50 5.93 2.79 -6.16
N ILE A 51 7.14 2.73 -5.61
CA ILE A 51 7.55 3.55 -4.47
C ILE A 51 8.82 4.32 -4.87
N ASP A 52 8.84 5.64 -4.67
CA ASP A 52 10.06 6.43 -4.84
C ASP A 52 11.02 6.26 -3.64
N LYS A 53 12.27 6.71 -3.79
CA LYS A 53 13.28 6.57 -2.73
C LYS A 53 12.89 7.29 -1.43
N ASN A 54 12.18 8.41 -1.54
CA ASN A 54 11.81 9.22 -0.37
C ASN A 54 10.72 8.54 0.45
N ALA A 55 9.70 7.98 -0.20
CA ALA A 55 8.64 7.19 0.43
C ALA A 55 9.18 5.86 0.97
N ALA A 56 10.22 5.29 0.35
CA ALA A 56 10.84 4.05 0.82
C ALA A 56 11.75 4.21 2.06
N ARG A 57 12.04 5.45 2.52
CA ARG A 57 13.09 5.69 3.54
C ARG A 57 12.90 5.00 4.89
N ALA A 58 11.67 4.61 5.22
CA ALA A 58 11.32 3.94 6.48
C ALA A 58 11.05 2.44 6.32
N ILE A 59 11.29 1.88 5.12
CA ILE A 59 11.17 0.45 4.84
C ILE A 59 12.52 -0.20 5.14
N SER A 60 12.52 -1.23 6.00
CA SER A 60 13.70 -2.02 6.36
C SER A 60 13.97 -3.18 5.41
#